data_AF-A0A959BZH1-F1
#
_entry.id   AF-A0A959BZH1-F1
#
_cell.length_a   1.000
_cell.length_b   1.000
_cell.length_c   1.000
_cell.angle_alpha   90.00
_cell.angle_beta   90.00
_cell.angle_gamma   90.00
#
_symmetry.space_group_name_H-M   'P 1'
#
loop_
_entity.id
_entity.type
_entity.pdbx_description
1 polymer ?
#
loop_
_entity_poly.entity_id
_entity_poly.type
_entity_poly.pdbx_seq_one_letter_code
_entity_poly.pdbx_strand_id
1 'polypeptide(L)'
;AGLPMHQGMLNYFDNAGNAFVSAYRRHHKDGTFDIHMEYISSPNVDGAVLVVCDAMLATGSSMALVANALMELGEPAQVHFATAIASTAGLEHMKRVFPDASIWMCTMDEELTAKAYIVPGLGDAGDLSFGEKMQE
;
A
#
# COMPACT_ATOMS: atom_id res chain seq x y z
N ALA A 1 -6.30 -4.49 -3.84
CA ALA A 1 -5.25 -4.38 -4.86
C ALA A 1 -3.97 -5.14 -4.48
N GLY A 2 -3.61 -5.30 -3.20
CA GLY A 2 -2.31 -5.88 -2.81
C GLY A 2 -2.09 -7.38 -3.02
N LEU A 3 -3.13 -8.23 -3.07
CA LEU A 3 -2.94 -9.70 -3.10
C LEU A 3 -2.14 -10.24 -4.29
N PRO A 4 -2.30 -9.78 -5.54
CA PRO A 4 -1.49 -10.27 -6.66
C PRO A 4 -0.01 -9.95 -6.47
N MET A 5 0.29 -8.76 -5.91
CA MET A 5 1.66 -8.38 -5.61
C MET A 5 2.22 -9.21 -4.45
N HIS A 6 1.42 -9.46 -3.41
CA HIS A 6 1.77 -10.36 -2.31
C HIS A 6 2.11 -11.77 -2.80
N GLN A 7 1.28 -12.35 -3.69
CA GLN A 7 1.57 -13.64 -4.31
C GLN A 7 2.88 -13.62 -5.10
N GLY A 8 3.12 -12.54 -5.87
CA GLY A 8 4.38 -12.36 -6.59
C GLY A 8 5.60 -12.33 -5.67
N MET A 9 5.50 -11.66 -4.52
CA MET A 9 6.57 -11.64 -3.51
C MET A 9 6.84 -13.03 -2.93
N LEU A 10 5.80 -13.78 -2.57
CA LEU A 10 5.94 -15.14 -2.01
C LEU A 10 6.50 -16.15 -3.01
N ASN A 11 6.39 -15.90 -4.32
CA ASN A 11 7.04 -16.76 -5.32
C ASN A 11 8.58 -16.70 -5.24
N TYR A 12 9.14 -15.64 -4.63
CA TYR A 12 10.59 -15.47 -4.43
C TYR A 12 11.02 -15.54 -2.96
N PHE A 13 10.16 -15.10 -2.05
CA PHE A 13 10.34 -15.18 -0.60
C PHE A 13 9.41 -16.22 0.00
N ASP A 14 9.53 -17.47 -0.46
CA ASP A 14 8.62 -18.58 -0.17
C ASP A 14 8.53 -18.98 1.31
N ASN A 15 9.54 -18.66 2.10
CA ASN A 15 9.59 -18.90 3.54
C ASN A 15 9.22 -17.67 4.39
N ALA A 16 8.76 -16.57 3.77
CA ALA A 16 8.37 -15.37 4.49
C ALA A 16 7.09 -15.56 5.31
N GLY A 17 7.03 -14.89 6.46
CA GLY A 17 5.78 -14.72 7.21
C GLY A 17 4.77 -13.90 6.41
N ASN A 18 3.48 -14.14 6.65
CA ASN A 18 2.39 -13.52 5.89
C ASN A 18 1.57 -12.59 6.79
N ALA A 19 1.48 -11.32 6.42
CA ALA A 19 0.61 -10.37 7.10
C ALA A 19 -0.50 -9.90 6.14
N PHE A 20 -1.74 -9.97 6.61
CA PHE A 20 -2.91 -9.52 5.87
C PHE A 20 -3.57 -8.38 6.61
N VAL A 21 -3.80 -7.29 5.89
CA VAL A 21 -4.47 -6.11 6.41
C VAL A 21 -5.61 -5.73 5.48
N SER A 22 -6.84 -5.74 6.00
CA SER A 22 -8.02 -5.24 5.31
C SER A 22 -8.27 -3.80 5.71
N ALA A 23 -8.25 -2.91 4.72
CA ALA A 23 -8.60 -1.52 4.87
C ALA A 23 -9.47 -1.07 3.69
N TYR A 24 -10.44 -0.20 3.95
CA TYR A 24 -11.29 0.36 2.91
C TYR A 24 -11.49 1.86 3.10
N ARG A 25 -11.80 2.56 1.99
CA ARG A 25 -12.17 3.98 2.03
C ARG A 25 -13.60 4.10 2.50
N ARG A 26 -13.81 4.74 3.65
CA ARG A 26 -15.13 5.05 4.17
C ARG A 26 -15.49 6.48 3.78
N HIS A 27 -16.46 6.63 2.89
CA HIS A 27 -16.91 7.94 2.43
C HIS A 27 -17.93 8.55 3.39
N HIS A 28 -17.77 9.84 3.65
CA HIS A 28 -18.70 10.64 4.44
C HIS A 28 -19.67 11.42 3.55
N LYS A 29 -20.78 11.89 4.15
CA LYS A 29 -21.82 12.65 3.43
C LYS A 29 -21.34 14.01 2.90
N ASP A 30 -20.26 14.55 3.46
CA ASP A 30 -19.64 15.82 3.06
C ASP A 30 -18.63 15.67 1.91
N GLY A 31 -18.46 14.46 1.37
CA GLY A 31 -17.54 14.17 0.26
C GLY A 31 -16.11 13.87 0.71
N THR A 32 -15.80 13.96 2.00
CA THR A 32 -14.52 13.51 2.55
C THR A 32 -14.48 11.98 2.70
N PHE A 33 -13.29 11.42 2.90
CA PHE A 33 -13.14 10.00 3.21
C PHE A 33 -12.05 9.77 4.26
N ASP A 34 -12.26 8.76 5.09
CA ASP A 34 -11.27 8.18 5.98
C ASP A 34 -10.89 6.76 5.52
N ILE A 35 -9.72 6.29 5.92
CA ILE A 35 -9.32 4.90 5.68
C ILE A 35 -9.63 4.13 6.95
N HIS A 36 -10.56 3.18 6.87
CA HIS A 36 -10.96 2.36 7.99
C HIS A 36 -10.25 1.01 7.93
N MET A 37 -9.56 0.66 9.01
CA MET A 37 -8.92 -0.63 9.22
C MET A 37 -9.94 -1.61 9.78
N GLU A 38 -10.22 -2.69 9.06
CA GLU A 38 -11.21 -3.67 9.46
C GLU A 38 -10.58 -4.89 10.14
N TYR A 39 -9.44 -5.35 9.62
CA TYR A 39 -8.83 -6.59 10.06
C TYR A 39 -7.32 -6.58 9.89
N ILE A 40 -6.60 -7.12 10.87
CA ILE A 40 -5.16 -7.36 10.81
C ILE A 40 -4.90 -8.80 11.26
N SER A 41 -4.16 -9.55 10.46
CA SER A 41 -3.56 -10.83 10.82
C SER A 41 -2.10 -10.76 10.49
N SER A 42 -1.22 -10.92 11.47
CA SER A 42 0.22 -10.84 11.27
C SER A 42 0.94 -11.81 12.20
N PRO A 43 2.05 -12.44 11.76
CA PRO A 43 3.03 -13.00 12.68
C PRO A 43 3.68 -11.89 13.49
N ASN A 44 4.51 -12.27 14.48
CA ASN A 44 5.39 -11.31 15.14
C ASN A 44 6.33 -10.66 14.11
N VAL A 45 6.43 -9.34 14.14
CA VAL A 45 7.28 -8.54 13.26
C VAL A 45 8.58 -8.06 13.93
N ASP A 46 8.78 -8.36 15.22
CA ASP A 46 9.99 -8.03 15.98
C ASP A 46 11.24 -8.57 15.28
N GLY A 47 12.17 -7.67 14.97
CA GLY A 47 13.44 -8.00 14.30
C GLY A 47 13.27 -8.51 12.86
N ALA A 48 12.06 -8.50 12.31
CA ALA A 48 11.80 -8.96 10.95
C ALA A 48 12.18 -7.92 9.91
N VAL A 49 12.38 -8.37 8.67
CA VAL A 49 12.37 -7.49 7.49
C VAL A 49 10.92 -7.35 7.05
N LEU A 50 10.30 -6.21 7.37
CA LEU A 50 8.91 -5.94 7.02
C LEU A 50 8.82 -5.40 5.59
N VAL A 51 8.15 -6.14 4.71
CA VAL A 51 7.86 -5.70 3.33
C VAL A 51 6.37 -5.45 3.19
N VAL A 52 5.98 -4.19 3.06
CA VAL A 52 4.59 -3.80 2.75
C VAL A 52 4.49 -3.56 1.25
N CYS A 53 3.66 -4.34 0.56
CA CYS A 53 3.51 -4.24 -0.89
C CYS A 53 2.06 -3.97 -1.31
N ASP A 54 1.90 -3.09 -2.29
CA ASP A 54 0.61 -2.85 -2.95
C ASP A 54 0.83 -2.33 -4.37
N ALA A 55 -0.08 -2.63 -5.29
CA ALA A 55 0.08 -2.31 -6.71
C ALA A 55 0.25 -0.79 -6.95
N MET A 56 -0.39 0.06 -6.14
CA MET A 56 -0.40 1.50 -6.32
C MET A 56 -0.03 2.27 -5.04
N LEU A 57 0.87 3.24 -5.18
CA LEU A 57 1.16 4.26 -4.17
C LEU A 57 0.63 5.62 -4.63
N ALA A 58 -0.68 5.84 -4.48
CA ALA A 58 -1.33 7.09 -4.86
C ALA A 58 -1.03 8.24 -3.88
N THR A 59 -1.83 8.42 -2.81
CA THR A 59 -1.55 9.42 -1.77
C THR A 59 -0.55 8.93 -0.72
N GLY A 60 -0.29 7.63 -0.67
CA GLY A 60 0.50 6.97 0.37
C GLY A 60 -0.23 6.71 1.69
N SER A 61 -1.41 7.30 1.90
CA SER A 61 -2.11 7.25 3.19
C SER A 61 -2.49 5.83 3.63
N SER A 62 -2.96 4.98 2.71
CA SER A 62 -3.31 3.59 3.02
C SER A 62 -2.08 2.76 3.40
N MET A 63 -0.99 2.88 2.64
CA MET A 63 0.24 2.16 2.91
C MET A 63 0.86 2.60 4.24
N ALA A 64 0.85 3.90 4.54
CA ALA A 64 1.31 4.42 5.81
C ALA A 64 0.50 3.93 7.01
N LEU A 65 -0.84 3.93 6.88
CA LEU A 65 -1.73 3.41 7.93
C LEU A 65 -1.47 1.93 8.21
N VAL A 66 -1.37 1.12 7.16
CA VAL A 66 -1.09 -0.33 7.26
C VAL A 66 0.26 -0.58 7.92
N ALA A 67 1.30 0.15 7.51
CA ALA A 67 2.64 -0.02 8.06
C ALA A 67 2.70 0.34 9.54
N ASN A 68 2.11 1.47 9.94
CA ASN A 68 2.02 1.86 11.34
C ASN A 68 1.25 0.82 12.16
N ALA A 69 0.12 0.32 11.66
CA ALA A 69 -0.66 -0.70 12.36
C ALA A 69 0.09 -2.02 12.53
N LEU A 70 0.97 -2.39 11.58
CA LEU A 70 1.86 -3.54 11.73
C LEU A 70 2.99 -3.28 12.73
N MET A 71 3.55 -2.07 12.77
CA MET A 71 4.57 -1.67 13.74
C MET A 71 4.03 -1.49 15.16
N GLU A 72 2.71 -1.33 15.34
CA GLU A 72 2.08 -1.43 16.66
C GLU A 72 2.13 -2.85 17.24
N LEU A 73 2.36 -3.87 16.39
CA LEU A 73 2.44 -5.28 16.80
C LEU A 73 3.87 -5.76 17.08
N GLY A 74 4.89 -4.92 16.84
CA GLY A 74 6.30 -5.24 17.06
C GLY A 74 7.24 -4.28 16.33
N GLU A 75 8.54 -4.39 16.57
CA GLU A 75 9.56 -3.50 16.01
C GLU A 75 10.38 -4.19 14.90
N PRO A 76 10.12 -3.90 13.61
CA PRO A 76 10.88 -4.48 12.51
C PRO A 76 12.34 -4.01 12.52
N ALA A 77 13.25 -4.90 12.12
CA ALA A 77 14.66 -4.52 11.91
C ALA A 77 14.83 -3.63 10.66
N GLN A 78 13.99 -3.82 9.65
CA GLN A 78 13.98 -3.06 8.41
C GLN A 78 12.55 -2.93 7.88
N VAL A 79 12.27 -1.83 7.18
CA VAL A 79 10.99 -1.55 6.55
C VAL A 79 11.20 -1.24 5.07
N HIS A 80 10.51 -2.01 4.22
CA HIS A 80 10.51 -1.81 2.78
C HIS A 80 9.08 -1.64 2.27
N PHE A 81 8.89 -0.64 1.42
CA PHE A 81 7.67 -0.43 0.65
C PHE A 81 7.92 -0.82 -0.79
N ALA A 82 7.04 -1.63 -1.37
CA ALA A 82 7.15 -2.05 -2.76
C ALA A 82 5.85 -1.77 -3.52
N THR A 83 5.95 -1.11 -4.68
CA THR A 83 4.79 -0.79 -5.51
C THR A 83 5.10 -0.87 -7.00
N ALA A 84 4.09 -1.14 -7.84
CA ALA A 84 4.29 -1.12 -9.29
C ALA A 84 4.33 0.33 -9.80
N ILE A 85 3.42 1.17 -9.32
CA ILE A 85 3.31 2.58 -9.72
C ILE A 85 3.11 3.49 -8.52
N ALA A 86 3.84 4.60 -8.49
CA ALA A 86 3.71 5.64 -7.48
C ALA A 86 3.37 6.99 -8.09
N SER A 87 2.71 7.86 -7.31
CA SER A 87 2.67 9.28 -7.62
C SER A 87 3.79 10.03 -6.89
N THR A 88 4.18 11.19 -7.42
CA THR A 88 5.12 12.09 -6.72
C THR A 88 4.60 12.46 -5.32
N ALA A 89 3.30 12.77 -5.19
CA ALA A 89 2.69 13.08 -3.90
C ALA A 89 2.76 11.92 -2.90
N GLY A 90 2.54 10.69 -3.38
CA GLY A 90 2.64 9.48 -2.56
C GLY A 90 4.05 9.21 -2.08
N LEU A 91 5.04 9.34 -2.96
CA LEU A 91 6.46 9.18 -2.60
C LEU A 91 6.90 10.20 -1.54
N GLU A 92 6.58 11.48 -1.75
CA GLU A 92 6.96 12.56 -0.82
C GLU A 92 6.20 12.49 0.52
N HIS A 93 5.00 11.88 0.52
CA HIS A 93 4.32 11.52 1.76
C HIS A 93 5.07 10.41 2.49
N MET A 94 5.38 9.30 1.81
CA MET A 94 6.04 8.15 2.44
C MET A 94 7.44 8.47 2.96
N LYS A 95 8.26 9.22 2.22
CA LYS A 95 9.59 9.67 2.69
C LYS A 95 9.53 10.50 3.98
N ARG A 96 8.44 11.26 4.16
CA ARG A 96 8.25 12.10 5.33
C ARG A 96 7.80 11.29 6.55
N VAL A 97 6.93 10.31 6.32
CA VAL A 97 6.39 9.46 7.40
C VAL A 97 7.39 8.37 7.80
N PHE A 98 8.15 7.82 6.85
CA PHE A 98 9.11 6.74 7.05
C PHE A 98 10.46 7.11 6.41
N PRO A 99 11.23 8.05 7.00
CA PRO A 99 12.48 8.53 6.42
C PRO A 99 13.57 7.45 6.30
N ASP A 100 13.53 6.44 7.18
CA ASP A 100 14.51 5.36 7.23
C ASP A 100 14.10 4.12 6.41
N ALA A 101 12.89 4.11 5.84
CA ALA A 101 12.40 2.99 5.04
C ALA A 101 12.90 3.06 3.59
N SER A 102 13.09 1.89 2.98
CA SER A 102 13.37 1.81 1.54
C SER A 102 12.07 1.75 0.74
N ILE A 103 11.99 2.52 -0.35
CA ILE A 103 10.81 2.54 -1.23
C ILE A 103 11.23 2.07 -2.62
N TRP A 104 10.64 0.97 -3.07
CA TRP A 104 10.85 0.34 -4.38
C TRP A 104 9.62 0.59 -5.26
N MET A 105 9.84 1.18 -6.44
CA MET A 105 8.78 1.43 -7.40
C MET A 105 9.25 1.13 -8.82
N CYS A 106 8.39 0.56 -9.67
CA CYS A 106 8.75 0.29 -11.07
C CYS A 106 8.63 1.54 -11.94
N THR A 107 7.62 2.38 -11.70
CA THR A 107 7.42 3.64 -12.40
C THR A 107 6.82 4.70 -11.48
N MET A 108 6.97 5.96 -11.86
CA MET A 108 6.42 7.11 -11.15
C MET A 108 5.73 8.04 -12.13
N ASP A 109 4.53 8.47 -11.76
CA ASP A 109 3.74 9.47 -12.47
C ASP A 109 3.61 10.74 -11.62
N GLU A 110 3.45 11.89 -12.26
CA GLU A 110 3.53 13.18 -11.57
C GLU A 110 2.23 13.58 -10.88
N GLU A 111 1.09 13.29 -11.50
CA GLU A 111 -0.18 13.91 -11.15
C GLU A 111 -1.14 12.95 -10.43
N LEU A 112 -1.94 13.54 -9.56
CA LEU A 112 -3.14 12.91 -8.99
C LEU A 112 -4.36 13.72 -9.43
N THR A 113 -5.43 13.02 -9.83
CA THR A 113 -6.75 13.66 -10.01
C THR A 113 -7.32 14.11 -8.66
N ALA A 114 -8.38 14.92 -8.69
CA ALA A 114 -9.14 15.29 -7.48
C ALA A 114 -9.72 14.09 -6.71
N LYS A 115 -9.88 12.93 -7.35
CA LYS A 115 -10.30 11.66 -6.73
C LYS A 115 -9.12 10.79 -6.26
N ALA A 116 -7.90 11.33 -6.28
CA ALA A 116 -6.66 10.65 -5.92
C ALA A 116 -6.31 9.43 -6.78
N TYR A 117 -6.67 9.46 -8.07
CA TYR A 117 -6.13 8.53 -9.07
C TYR A 117 -4.83 9.08 -9.65
N ILE A 118 -3.85 8.19 -9.85
CA ILE A 118 -2.58 8.49 -10.54
C ILE A 118 -2.87 8.74 -12.03
N VAL A 119 -2.21 9.74 -12.63
CA VAL A 119 -2.36 10.10 -14.05
C VAL A 119 -0.98 10.14 -14.73
N PRO A 120 -0.79 9.45 -15.89
CA PRO A 120 -1.76 8.62 -16.61
C PRO A 120 -2.25 7.38 -15.86
N GLY A 121 -1.43 6.83 -14.94
CA GLY A 121 -1.81 5.76 -14.04
C GLY A 121 -2.21 4.45 -14.72
N LEU A 122 -2.89 3.59 -13.96
CA LEU A 122 -3.37 2.28 -14.41
C LEU A 122 -4.89 2.12 -14.24
N GLY A 123 -5.59 3.14 -13.73
CA GLY A 123 -6.98 3.01 -13.29
C GLY A 123 -7.11 2.36 -11.91
N ASP A 124 -8.22 1.66 -11.64
CA ASP A 124 -8.43 0.94 -10.39
C ASP A 124 -7.72 -0.42 -10.44
N ALA A 125 -6.55 -0.53 -9.79
CA ALA A 125 -5.77 -1.77 -9.77
C ALA A 125 -6.49 -2.91 -9.04
N GLY A 126 -7.43 -2.62 -8.12
CA GLY A 126 -8.22 -3.65 -7.46
C GLY A 126 -9.16 -4.33 -8.44
N ASP A 127 -9.98 -3.55 -9.14
CA ASP A 127 -10.90 -4.05 -10.17
C ASP A 127 -10.12 -4.81 -11.24
N LEU A 128 -9.06 -4.21 -11.80
CA LEU A 128 -8.27 -4.82 -12.88
C LEU A 128 -7.56 -6.12 -12.47
N SER A 129 -7.32 -6.32 -11.17
CA SER A 129 -6.69 -7.54 -10.67
C SER A 129 -7.65 -8.73 -10.55
N PHE A 130 -8.95 -8.46 -10.38
CA PHE A 130 -9.95 -9.49 -10.05
C PHE A 130 -11.18 -9.48 -10.96
N GLY A 131 -11.21 -8.62 -11.97
CA GLY A 131 -12.32 -8.50 -12.89
C GLY A 131 -12.16 -7.34 -13.88
N GLU A 132 -13.28 -6.88 -14.41
CA GLU A 132 -13.33 -5.72 -15.30
C GLU A 132 -13.46 -4.43 -14.48
N LYS A 133 -12.94 -3.32 -15.01
CA LYS A 133 -13.05 -1.98 -14.38
C LYS A 133 -14.52 -1.61 -14.26
N MET A 134 -15.03 -1.47 -13.04
CA MET A 134 -16.47 -1.21 -12.81
C MET A 134 -16.79 0.29 -12.66
N GLN A 135 -15.78 1.16 -12.56
CA GLN A 135 -15.95 2.61 -12.44
C GLN A 135 -15.24 3.37 -13.57
N GLU A 136 -15.97 4.20 -14.31
CA GLU A 136 -15.41 5.17 -15.27
C GLU A 136 -14.68 6.31 -14.57
#